data_AF-A0A7S1YIJ5-F1
#
_entry.id   AF-A0A7S1YIJ5-F1
#
_cell.length_a   1.000
_cell.length_b   1.000
_cell.length_c   1.000
_cell.angle_alpha   90.00
_cell.angle_beta   90.00
_cell.angle_gamma   90.00
#
_symmetry.space_group_name_H-M   'P 1'
#
loop_
_entity.id
_entity.type
_entity.pdbx_description
1 polymer ?
#
loop_
_entity_poly.entity_id
_entity_poly.type
_entity_poly.pdbx_seq_one_letter_code
_entity_poly.pdbx_strand_id
1 'polypeptide(L)'
;DFMIVGGGWNAWGCATTSVDGVATLTNISAEAQNPWDVGFGQYGMTLVAGKSYKVTFDAGAAAERTMEIKVGLPTAPFTTFLSETVSLSTSMETFSSVFVITESTIGNGGLDFFMGAGGTADVF
;
A
#
# COMPACT_ATOMS: atom_id res chain seq x y z
N ASP A 1 -1.95 8.09 -13.69
CA ASP A 1 -2.00 9.48 -13.24
C ASP A 1 -2.45 9.51 -11.78
N PHE A 2 -1.50 9.53 -10.84
CA PHE A 2 -1.78 9.68 -9.42
C PHE A 2 -1.96 11.17 -9.12
N MET A 3 -3.12 11.70 -9.49
CA MET A 3 -3.49 13.06 -9.14
C MET A 3 -3.84 13.13 -7.66
N ILE A 4 -3.05 13.85 -6.85
CA ILE A 4 -3.49 14.33 -5.53
C ILE A 4 -4.48 15.49 -5.77
N VAL A 5 -5.69 15.15 -6.20
CA VAL A 5 -6.86 16.03 -6.05
C VAL A 5 -8.10 15.16 -5.83
N GLY A 6 -8.53 15.03 -4.57
CA GLY A 6 -9.92 14.70 -4.24
C GLY A 6 -10.29 13.28 -3.80
N GLY A 7 -9.31 12.38 -3.60
CA GLY A 7 -9.52 11.06 -2.98
C GLY A 7 -8.23 10.60 -2.29
N GLY A 8 -7.99 11.14 -1.08
CA GLY A 8 -6.66 11.28 -0.50
C GLY A 8 -5.88 9.99 -0.30
N TRP A 9 -4.72 9.92 -0.97
CA TRP A 9 -3.62 9.07 -0.53
C TRP A 9 -3.03 9.63 0.77
N ASN A 10 -2.64 8.74 1.67
CA ASN A 10 -2.12 9.06 2.99
C ASN A 10 -0.74 8.43 3.10
N ALA A 11 0.22 9.18 3.63
CA ALA A 11 1.56 8.67 3.93
C ALA A 11 1.85 8.85 5.42
N TRP A 12 2.58 7.92 6.00
CA TRP A 12 3.04 8.00 7.40
C TRP A 12 4.39 7.31 7.55
N GLY A 13 5.20 7.80 8.49
CA GLY A 13 6.54 7.26 8.73
C GLY A 13 7.54 7.49 7.59
N CYS A 14 7.19 8.26 6.57
CA CYS A 14 8.01 8.63 5.43
C CYS A 14 7.69 10.05 4.95
N ALA A 15 8.54 10.61 4.09
CA ALA A 15 8.23 11.77 3.28
C ALA A 15 7.71 11.31 1.91
N THR A 16 6.78 12.07 1.34
CA THR A 16 6.19 11.73 0.03
C THR A 16 6.24 12.92 -0.91
N THR A 17 6.71 12.67 -2.13
CA THR A 17 6.54 13.59 -3.26
C THR A 17 5.79 12.86 -4.37
N SER A 18 5.14 13.61 -5.27
CA SER A 18 4.58 13.01 -6.47
C SER A 18 4.88 13.87 -7.68
N VAL A 19 5.38 13.23 -8.73
CA VAL A 19 5.72 13.85 -10.01
C VAL A 19 5.18 12.94 -11.11
N ASP A 20 4.44 13.51 -12.07
CA ASP A 20 3.88 12.79 -13.23
C ASP A 20 3.12 11.50 -12.88
N GLY A 21 2.47 11.51 -11.72
CA GLY A 21 1.71 10.37 -11.25
C GLY A 21 2.55 9.22 -10.71
N VAL A 22 3.80 9.44 -10.34
CA VAL A 22 4.60 8.49 -9.54
C VAL A 22 4.74 9.09 -8.14
N ALA A 23 4.51 8.30 -7.11
CA ALA A 23 4.71 8.73 -5.73
C ALA A 23 6.08 8.22 -5.25
N THR A 24 6.96 9.12 -4.82
CA THR A 24 8.27 8.74 -4.27
C THR A 24 8.21 8.88 -2.75
N LEU A 25 8.48 7.77 -2.05
CA LEU A 25 8.47 7.64 -0.60
C LEU A 25 9.90 7.57 -0.10
N THR A 26 10.31 8.54 0.71
CA THR A 26 11.67 8.70 1.22
C THR A 26 11.70 8.81 2.73
N ASN A 27 12.89 8.88 3.34
CA ASN A 27 13.08 8.96 4.80
C ASN A 27 12.46 7.77 5.54
N ILE A 28 12.52 6.56 4.95
CA ILE A 28 12.05 5.33 5.60
C ILE A 28 13.05 4.94 6.69
N SER A 29 12.62 5.02 7.95
CA SER A 29 13.49 4.83 9.12
C SER A 29 13.95 3.38 9.27
N ALA A 30 15.24 3.20 9.60
CA ALA A 30 15.79 1.91 10.02
C ALA A 30 15.23 1.41 11.36
N GLU A 31 14.63 2.31 12.14
CA GLU A 31 14.04 1.97 13.45
C GLU A 31 12.63 1.37 13.32
N ALA A 32 12.00 1.42 12.14
CA ALA A 32 10.70 0.80 11.89
C ALA A 32 10.79 -0.73 12.11
N GLN A 33 10.12 -1.23 13.14
CA GLN A 33 10.18 -2.64 13.56
C GLN A 33 9.05 -3.47 12.94
N ASN A 34 7.94 -2.83 12.57
CA ASN A 34 6.79 -3.48 11.97
C ASN A 34 6.54 -2.96 10.54
N PRO A 35 5.97 -3.79 9.65
CA PRO A 35 5.58 -3.35 8.30
C PRO A 35 4.74 -2.08 8.29
N TRP A 36 3.74 -1.99 9.18
CA TRP A 36 2.81 -0.86 9.26
C TRP A 36 3.38 0.39 9.91
N ASP A 37 4.62 0.39 10.43
CA ASP A 37 5.23 1.59 11.02
C ASP A 37 5.48 2.69 9.97
N VAL A 38 5.65 2.30 8.70
CA VAL A 38 5.82 3.19 7.56
C VAL A 38 4.90 2.74 6.44
N GLY A 39 4.15 3.65 5.82
CA GLY A 39 3.29 3.25 4.73
C GLY A 39 2.68 4.38 3.92
N PHE A 40 2.02 3.96 2.85
CA PHE A 40 1.30 4.78 1.90
C PHE A 40 -0.03 4.09 1.58
N GLY A 41 -1.16 4.78 1.56
CA GLY A 41 -2.44 4.09 1.43
C GLY A 41 -3.63 4.97 1.09
N GLN A 42 -4.69 4.32 0.60
CA GLN A 42 -5.96 4.96 0.24
C GLN A 42 -7.12 4.27 0.95
N TYR A 43 -8.07 5.08 1.43
CA TYR A 43 -9.19 4.63 2.27
C TYR A 43 -10.54 5.08 1.70
N GLY A 44 -11.63 4.54 2.27
CA GLY A 44 -13.00 4.91 1.88
C GLY A 44 -13.57 4.09 0.73
N MET A 45 -12.97 2.95 0.38
CA MET A 45 -13.46 2.09 -0.69
C MET A 45 -14.66 1.27 -0.23
N THR A 46 -15.72 1.19 -1.04
CA THR A 46 -16.79 0.22 -0.80
C THR A 46 -16.41 -1.14 -1.38
N LEU A 47 -16.32 -2.15 -0.52
CA LEU A 47 -16.02 -3.54 -0.90
C LEU A 47 -17.26 -4.41 -0.64
N VAL A 48 -17.87 -4.93 -1.70
CA VAL A 48 -19.18 -5.59 -1.69
C VAL A 48 -19.04 -7.09 -1.42
N ALA A 49 -19.87 -7.62 -0.53
CA ALA A 49 -19.93 -9.04 -0.20
C ALA A 49 -20.10 -9.92 -1.45
N GLY A 50 -19.34 -11.02 -1.49
CA GLY A 50 -19.34 -12.00 -2.58
C GLY A 50 -18.69 -11.52 -3.89
N LYS A 51 -18.09 -10.31 -3.92
CA LYS A 51 -17.37 -9.81 -5.11
C LYS A 51 -15.87 -10.13 -5.04
N SER A 52 -15.31 -10.37 -6.21
CA SER A 52 -13.88 -10.51 -6.44
C SER A 52 -13.30 -9.18 -6.91
N TYR A 53 -12.13 -8.85 -6.39
CA TYR A 53 -11.41 -7.61 -6.66
C TYR A 53 -9.96 -7.95 -7.04
N LYS A 54 -9.36 -7.07 -7.83
CA LYS A 54 -7.95 -7.15 -8.22
C LYS A 54 -7.26 -5.84 -7.87
N VAL A 55 -6.17 -5.93 -7.13
CA VAL A 55 -5.22 -4.82 -6.94
C VAL A 55 -4.16 -4.93 -8.02
N THR A 56 -3.79 -3.81 -8.63
CA THR A 56 -2.67 -3.73 -9.58
C THR A 56 -1.97 -2.42 -9.38
N PHE A 57 -0.64 -2.48 -9.28
CA PHE A 57 0.21 -1.33 -9.07
C PHE A 57 1.57 -1.59 -9.71
N ASP A 58 2.22 -0.51 -10.10
CA ASP A 58 3.62 -0.52 -10.48
C ASP A 58 4.43 -0.02 -9.28
N ALA A 59 5.53 -0.68 -8.95
CA ALA A 59 6.44 -0.24 -7.90
C ALA A 59 7.89 -0.65 -8.19
N GLY A 60 8.82 0.14 -7.69
CA GLY A 60 10.24 -0.18 -7.58
C GLY A 60 10.88 0.50 -6.37
N ALA A 61 12.17 0.28 -6.18
CA ALA A 61 12.91 0.87 -5.07
C ALA A 61 14.35 1.25 -5.43
N ALA A 62 14.95 2.17 -4.68
CA ALA A 62 16.34 2.59 -4.91
C ALA A 62 17.38 1.49 -4.63
N ALA A 63 16.99 0.45 -3.89
CA ALA A 63 17.72 -0.80 -3.69
C ALA A 63 16.72 -1.92 -3.40
N GLU A 64 17.14 -3.17 -3.58
CA GLU A 64 16.29 -4.34 -3.30
C GLU A 64 15.75 -4.31 -1.88
N ARG A 65 14.43 -4.45 -1.75
CA ARG A 65 13.72 -4.39 -0.47
C ARG A 65 12.37 -5.10 -0.55
N THR A 66 11.69 -5.24 0.58
CA THR A 66 10.31 -5.73 0.60
C THR A 66 9.31 -4.62 0.89
N MET A 67 8.09 -4.86 0.42
CA MET A 67 6.89 -4.06 0.72
C MET A 67 5.72 -5.04 0.91
N GLU A 68 4.88 -4.79 1.91
CA GLU A 68 3.64 -5.55 2.11
C GLU A 68 2.46 -4.76 1.57
N ILE A 69 1.64 -5.38 0.73
CA ILE A 69 0.33 -4.85 0.36
C ILE A 69 -0.74 -5.45 1.24
N LYS A 70 -1.62 -4.60 1.77
CA LYS A 70 -2.77 -5.01 2.57
C LYS A 70 -4.04 -4.39 2.03
N VAL A 71 -5.09 -5.20 1.85
CA VAL A 71 -6.47 -4.69 1.75
C VAL A 71 -7.22 -5.11 3.00
N GLY A 72 -7.86 -4.16 3.68
CA GLY A 72 -8.54 -4.43 4.93
C GLY A 72 -9.33 -3.24 5.47
N LEU A 73 -9.69 -3.31 6.75
CA LEU A 73 -10.20 -2.14 7.47
C LEU A 73 -9.02 -1.23 7.87
N PRO A 74 -9.13 0.09 7.68
CA PRO A 74 -8.13 1.06 8.11
C PRO A 74 -8.24 1.41 9.60
N THR A 75 -9.28 0.91 10.28
CA THR A 75 -9.55 1.11 11.71
C THR A 75 -9.78 -0.22 12.41
N ALA A 76 -9.68 -0.24 13.74
CA ALA A 76 -9.99 -1.42 14.54
C ALA A 76 -11.35 -2.04 14.14
N PRO A 77 -11.43 -3.38 13.97
CA PRO A 77 -10.45 -4.39 14.37
C PRO A 77 -9.33 -4.66 13.35
N PHE A 78 -9.17 -3.81 12.32
CA PHE A 78 -8.16 -3.95 11.26
C PHE A 78 -8.27 -5.26 10.47
N THR A 79 -9.49 -5.76 10.26
CA THR A 79 -9.73 -6.99 9.49
C THR A 79 -8.99 -6.95 8.16
N THR A 80 -8.22 -7.99 7.87
CA THR A 80 -7.43 -8.15 6.64
C THR A 80 -8.16 -9.05 5.67
N PHE A 81 -8.31 -8.61 4.43
CA PHE A 81 -8.89 -9.36 3.31
C PHE A 81 -7.82 -9.82 2.30
N LEU A 82 -6.72 -9.07 2.21
CA LEU A 82 -5.52 -9.39 1.44
C LEU A 82 -4.31 -8.92 2.26
N SER A 83 -3.27 -9.73 2.38
CA SER A 83 -1.94 -9.34 2.86
C SER A 83 -0.92 -10.17 2.09
N GLU A 84 -0.01 -9.51 1.39
CA GLU A 84 1.00 -10.14 0.55
C GLU A 84 2.28 -9.31 0.57
N THR A 85 3.42 -9.95 0.83
CA THR A 85 4.73 -9.33 0.72
C THR A 85 5.27 -9.49 -0.70
N VAL A 86 5.65 -8.38 -1.32
CA VAL A 86 6.34 -8.34 -2.61
C VAL A 86 7.79 -7.91 -2.43
N SER A 87 8.66 -8.43 -3.29
CA SER A 87 10.05 -7.98 -3.39
C SER A 87 10.14 -6.92 -4.47
N LEU A 88 10.66 -5.75 -4.11
CA LEU A 88 10.92 -4.66 -5.05
C LEU A 88 12.37 -4.74 -5.52
N SER A 89 12.56 -4.56 -6.82
CA SER A 89 13.88 -4.42 -7.45
C SER A 89 14.16 -2.93 -7.76
N THR A 90 15.28 -2.66 -8.42
CA THR A 90 15.61 -1.31 -8.89
C THR A 90 14.88 -0.91 -10.18
N SER A 91 14.16 -1.84 -10.80
CA SER A 91 13.25 -1.57 -11.91
C SER A 91 11.81 -1.42 -11.44
N MET A 92 11.05 -0.59 -12.15
CA MET A 92 9.61 -0.51 -11.99
C MET A 92 8.97 -1.80 -12.52
N GLU A 93 8.23 -2.50 -11.68
CA GLU A 93 7.57 -3.77 -12.02
C GLU A 93 6.08 -3.71 -11.69
N THR A 94 5.26 -4.42 -12.47
CA THR A 94 3.82 -4.51 -12.23
C THR A 94 3.49 -5.71 -11.34
N PHE A 95 2.81 -5.44 -10.23
CA PHE A 95 2.31 -6.44 -9.29
C PHE A 95 0.78 -6.55 -9.39
N SER A 96 0.24 -7.74 -9.14
CA SER A 96 -1.20 -7.98 -9.23
C SER A 96 -1.65 -9.09 -8.28
N SER A 97 -2.63 -8.78 -7.45
CA SER A 97 -3.21 -9.73 -6.49
C SER A 97 -4.74 -9.70 -6.56
N VAL A 98 -5.37 -10.87 -6.41
CA VAL A 98 -6.82 -11.03 -6.46
C VAL A 98 -7.32 -11.51 -5.11
N PHE A 99 -8.42 -10.93 -4.65
CA PHE A 99 -9.06 -11.30 -3.37
C PHE A 99 -10.58 -11.22 -3.49
N VAL A 100 -11.27 -11.89 -2.56
CA VAL A 100 -12.75 -11.94 -2.52
C VAL A 100 -13.22 -11.47 -1.16
N ILE A 101 -14.28 -10.66 -1.13
CA ILE A 101 -14.94 -10.29 0.12
C ILE A 101 -15.94 -11.37 0.50
N THR A 102 -15.61 -12.18 1.50
CA THR A 102 -16.50 -13.20 2.06
C THR A 102 -17.38 -12.66 3.18
N GLU A 103 -16.98 -11.54 3.79
CA GLU A 103 -17.70 -10.86 4.86
C GLU A 103 -18.87 -10.01 4.32
N SER A 104 -19.62 -9.38 5.22
CA SER A 104 -20.62 -8.36 4.86
C SER A 104 -19.98 -7.19 4.10
N THR A 105 -20.76 -6.52 3.25
CA THR A 105 -20.30 -5.33 2.50
C THR A 105 -19.71 -4.28 3.43
N ILE A 106 -18.50 -3.84 3.09
CA ILE A 106 -17.70 -2.87 3.83
C ILE A 106 -17.80 -1.51 3.13
N GLY A 107 -18.16 -0.47 3.88
CA GLY A 107 -18.23 0.90 3.34
C GLY A 107 -16.93 1.71 3.46
N ASN A 108 -15.93 1.20 4.18
CA ASN A 108 -14.66 1.89 4.44
C ASN A 108 -13.46 0.94 4.38
N GLY A 109 -13.26 0.32 3.21
CA GLY A 109 -12.07 -0.48 2.93
C GLY A 109 -10.85 0.40 2.69
N GLY A 110 -9.68 -0.13 3.03
CA GLY A 110 -8.37 0.48 2.84
C GLY A 110 -7.42 -0.40 2.07
N LEU A 111 -6.58 0.23 1.25
CA LEU A 111 -5.41 -0.34 0.58
C LEU A 111 -4.19 0.33 1.19
N ASP A 112 -3.34 -0.47 1.81
CA ASP A 112 -2.10 -0.03 2.44
C ASP A 112 -0.89 -0.66 1.72
N PHE A 113 0.14 0.13 1.49
CA PHE A 113 1.48 -0.26 1.09
C PHE A 113 2.41 -0.04 2.28
N PHE A 114 2.72 -1.11 2.99
CA PHE A 114 3.53 -1.13 4.20
C PHE A 114 5.00 -1.36 3.85
N MET A 115 5.86 -0.48 4.36
CA MET A 115 7.29 -0.42 4.02
C MET A 115 8.19 -0.42 5.26
N GLY A 116 7.63 -0.47 6.48
CA GLY A 116 8.42 -0.65 7.68
C GLY A 116 9.09 -2.02 7.72
N ALA A 117 10.19 -2.17 8.46
CA ALA A 117 10.99 -3.40 8.58
C ALA A 117 11.53 -4.03 7.27
N GLY A 118 11.17 -3.51 6.09
CA GLY A 118 11.54 -4.04 4.78
C GLY A 118 12.80 -3.42 4.18
N GLY A 119 13.47 -2.50 4.89
CA GLY A 119 14.62 -1.74 4.42
C GLY A 119 14.41 -0.22 4.46
N THR A 120 15.44 0.55 4.14
CA THR A 120 15.42 2.03 4.20
C THR A 120 15.45 2.70 2.82
N ALA A 121 15.60 1.91 1.75
CA ALA A 121 15.69 2.44 0.40
C ALA A 121 14.36 3.09 -0.04
N ASP A 122 14.45 4.22 -0.73
CA ASP A 122 13.28 4.93 -1.25
C ASP A 122 12.45 4.02 -2.16
N VAL A 123 11.13 4.20 -2.14
CA VAL A 123 10.16 3.47 -2.96
C VAL A 123 9.53 4.44 -3.96
N PHE A 124 9.26 3.97 -5.18
CA PHE A 124 8.65 4.76 -6.24
C PHE A 124 7.62 3.95 -7.03
#